data_AF-A0AAE2YI18-F1
#
_entry.id   AF-A0AAE2YI18-F1
#
_cell.length_a   1.000
_cell.length_b   1.000
_cell.length_c   1.000
_cell.angle_alpha   90.00
_cell.angle_beta   90.00
_cell.angle_gamma   90.00
#
_symmetry.space_group_name_H-M   'P 1'
#
loop_
_entity.id
_entity.type
_entity.pdbx_description
1 polymer ?
#
loop_
_entity_poly.entity_id
_entity_poly.type
_entity_poly.pdbx_seq_one_letter_code
_entity_poly.pdbx_strand_id
1 'polypeptide(L)' 'IEDLGVDLHLMRRAMESSHYDVFEKGFNAVLEGYRKAFDGADEVIEKMWEIERRGRYWER' A
#
# COMPACT_ATOMS: atom_id res chain seq x y z
N ILE A 1 1.19 3.80 -13.06
CA ILE A 1 1.64 4.07 -11.67
C ILE A 1 0.43 4.29 -10.75
N GLU A 2 -0.53 5.17 -11.11
CA GLU A 2 -1.77 5.37 -10.33
C GLU A 2 -2.50 4.04 -10.04
N ASP A 3 -2.81 3.24 -11.07
CA ASP A 3 -3.53 1.96 -10.91
C ASP A 3 -2.81 0.99 -9.97
N LEU A 4 -1.49 0.83 -10.13
CA LEU A 4 -0.66 -0.02 -9.26
C LEU A 4 -0.64 0.50 -7.80
N GLY A 5 -0.64 1.82 -7.62
CA GLY A 5 -0.73 2.43 -6.30
C GLY A 5 -2.09 2.23 -5.65
N VAL A 6 -3.17 2.23 -6.45
CA VAL A 6 -4.53 1.91 -6.00
C VAL A 6 -4.60 0.45 -5.55
N ASP A 7 -4.09 -0.48 -6.35
CA ASP A 7 -4.08 -1.92 -6.02
C ASP A 7 -3.33 -2.20 -4.71
N LEU A 8 -2.14 -1.61 -4.56
CA LEU A 8 -1.34 -1.75 -3.35
C LEU A 8 -2.04 -1.15 -2.13
N HIS A 9 -2.75 -0.03 -2.31
CA HIS A 9 -3.53 0.61 -1.25
C HIS A 9 -4.73 -0.26 -0.82
N LEU A 10 -5.43 -0.86 -1.77
CA LEU A 10 -6.54 -1.79 -1.49
C LEU A 10 -6.06 -3.01 -0.72
N MET A 11 -4.92 -3.59 -1.13
CA MET A 11 -4.29 -4.69 -0.40
C MET A 11 -3.95 -4.28 1.03
N ARG A 12 -3.33 -3.10 1.22
CA ARG A 12 -3.02 -2.55 2.56
C ARG A 12 -4.26 -2.52 3.45
N ARG A 13 -5.36 -1.95 2.95
CA ARG A 13 -6.62 -1.82 3.68
C ARG A 13 -7.25 -3.17 4.03
N ALA A 14 -7.23 -4.13 3.10
CA ALA A 14 -7.77 -5.46 3.33
C ALA A 14 -6.98 -6.23 4.41
N MET A 15 -5.65 -6.08 4.42
CA MET A 15 -4.80 -6.68 5.43
C MET A 15 -4.97 -6.01 6.80
N GLU A 16 -5.05 -4.68 6.84
CA GLU A 16 -5.27 -3.90 8.07
C GLU A 16 -6.61 -4.23 8.73
N SER A 17 -7.68 -4.40 7.94
CA SER A 17 -9.02 -4.72 8.47
C SER A 17 -9.16 -6.16 8.96
N SER A 18 -8.44 -7.11 8.35
CA SER A 18 -8.59 -8.55 8.64
C SER A 18 -7.60 -9.06 9.70
N HIS A 19 -6.39 -8.49 9.75
CA HIS A 19 -5.27 -9.01 10.54
C HIS A 19 -4.47 -7.90 11.25
N TYR A 20 -5.17 -7.01 11.96
CA TYR A 20 -4.57 -5.80 12.56
C TYR A 20 -3.35 -6.08 13.46
N ASP A 21 -3.33 -7.17 14.23
CA ASP A 21 -2.24 -7.51 15.16
C ASP A 21 -0.89 -7.79 14.47
N VAL A 22 -0.92 -8.25 13.21
CA VAL A 22 0.28 -8.63 12.44
C VAL A 22 0.44 -7.80 11.17
N PHE A 23 -0.50 -6.91 10.89
CA PHE A 23 -0.60 -6.12 9.67
C PHE A 23 0.70 -5.39 9.36
N GLU A 24 1.27 -4.65 10.32
CA GLU A 24 2.47 -3.85 10.06
C GLU A 24 3.65 -4.72 9.58
N LYS A 25 3.89 -5.85 10.27
CA LYS A 25 4.96 -6.79 9.89
C LYS A 25 4.68 -7.47 8.56
N GLY A 26 3.44 -7.91 8.35
CA GLY A 26 3.03 -8.59 7.12
C GLY A 26 3.10 -7.68 5.89
N PHE A 27 2.60 -6.45 6.01
CA PHE A 27 2.60 -5.50 4.91
C PHE A 27 4.01 -5.00 4.59
N ASN A 28 4.87 -4.80 5.60
CA ASN A 28 6.28 -4.48 5.34
C ASN A 28 6.98 -5.59 4.54
N ALA A 29 6.71 -6.86 4.83
CA ALA A 29 7.25 -7.97 4.05
C ALA A 29 6.74 -7.97 2.59
N VAL A 30 5.48 -7.57 2.36
CA VAL A 30 4.94 -7.36 1.01
C VAL A 30 5.71 -6.25 0.29
N LEU A 31 5.94 -5.10 0.93
CA LEU A 31 6.68 -3.99 0.33
C LEU A 31 8.13 -4.38 -0.01
N GLU A 32 8.80 -5.13 0.87
CA GLU A 32 10.15 -5.65 0.59
C GLU A 32 10.17 -6.63 -0.58
N GLY A 33 9.19 -7.55 -0.65
CA GLY A 33 9.06 -8.46 -1.79
C GLY A 33 8.78 -7.71 -3.09
N TYR A 34 7.92 -6.70 -3.04
CA TYR A 34 7.56 -5.88 -4.19
C TYR A 34 8.78 -5.13 -4.76
N ARG A 35 9.60 -4.52 -3.89
CA ARG A 35 10.87 -3.88 -4.29
C ARG A 35 11.86 -4.83 -4.95
N LYS A 36 11.90 -6.10 -4.53
CA LYS A 36 12.78 -7.11 -5.12
C LYS A 36 12.27 -7.62 -6.46
N ALA A 37 10.96 -7.57 -6.70
CA ALA A 37 10.32 -8.14 -7.88
C ALA A 37 10.07 -7.11 -9.00
N PHE A 38 10.09 -5.82 -8.69
CA PHE A 38 9.71 -4.77 -9.63
C PHE A 38 10.59 -3.52 -9.48
N ASP A 39 11.29 -3.14 -10.55
CA ASP A 39 12.25 -2.02 -10.53
C ASP A 39 11.60 -0.65 -10.24
N GLY A 40 10.33 -0.46 -10.59
CA GLY A 40 9.57 0.78 -10.33
C GLY A 40 8.82 0.78 -8.99
N ALA A 41 9.16 -0.11 -8.06
CA ALA A 41 8.38 -0.32 -6.85
C ALA A 41 8.27 0.92 -5.96
N ASP A 42 9.36 1.67 -5.77
CA ASP A 42 9.34 2.82 -4.88
C ASP A 42 8.39 3.92 -5.37
N GLU A 43 8.32 4.17 -6.69
CA GLU A 43 7.38 5.14 -7.28
C GLU A 43 5.92 4.72 -7.04
N VAL A 44 5.63 3.42 -7.15
CA VAL A 44 4.29 2.87 -6.87
C VAL A 44 3.97 2.96 -5.37
N ILE A 45 4.92 2.68 -4.48
CA ILE A 45 4.75 2.77 -3.03
C ILE A 45 4.50 4.23 -2.61
N GLU A 46 5.28 5.18 -3.13
CA GLU A 46 5.04 6.61 -2.90
C GLU A 46 3.65 7.01 -3.39
N LYS A 47 3.24 6.52 -4.57
CA LYS A 47 1.92 6.79 -5.12
C LYS A 47 0.81 6.23 -4.26
N MET A 48 0.95 5.02 -3.72
CA MET A 48 0.02 4.41 -2.77
C MET A 48 -0.18 5.32 -1.54
N TRP A 49 0.89 5.84 -0.95
CA TRP A 49 0.80 6.77 0.19
C TRP A 49 0.14 8.11 -0.19
N GLU A 50 0.35 8.60 -1.41
CA GLU A 50 -0.34 9.78 -1.93
C GLU A 50 -1.85 9.55 -2.08
N ILE A 51 -2.25 8.42 -2.68
CA ILE A 51 -3.66 8.00 -2.82
C ILE A 51 -4.32 7.89 -1.46
N GLU A 52 -3.65 7.27 -0.50
CA GLU A 52 -4.14 7.14 0.87
C GLU A 52 -4.36 8.50 1.53
N ARG A 53 -3.40 9.44 1.38
CA ARG A 53 -3.57 10.82 1.86
C ARG A 53 -4.78 11.49 1.20
N ARG A 54 -4.96 11.33 -0.12
CA ARG A 54 -6.08 11.87 -0.88
C ARG A 54 -7.42 11.34 -0.36
N GLY A 55 -7.55 10.03 -0.16
CA GLY A 55 -8.78 9.40 0.35
C GLY A 55 -9.21 9.94 1.72
N ARG A 56 -8.26 10.21 2.62
CA ARG A 56 -8.53 10.81 3.94
C ARG A 56 -9.10 12.24 3.91
N TYR A 57 -8.93 12.98 2.82
CA TYR A 57 -9.54 14.30 2.68
C TYR A 57 -11.02 14.23 2.29
N TRP A 58 -11.46 13.12 1.70
CA TRP A 58 -12.87 12.91 1.28
C TRP A 58 -13.73 12.26 2.37
N GLU A 59 -13.14 11.59 3.37
CA GLU A 59 -13.85 11.00 4.53
C GLU A 59 -14.08 11.99 5.70
N ARG A 60 -13.90 13.31 5.50
CA ARG A 60 -14.19 14.36 6.50
C ARG A 60 -15.42 15.18 6.17
#